data_AF-A0A815NGZ6-F1
#
_entry.id   AF-A0A815NGZ6-F1
#
_cell.length_a   1.000
_cell.length_b   1.000
_cell.length_c   1.000
_cell.angle_alpha   90.00
_cell.angle_beta   90.00
_cell.angle_gamma   90.00
#
_symmetry.space_group_name_H-M   'P 1'
#
loop_
_entity.id
_entity.type
_entity.pdbx_description
1 polymer ?
#
loop_
_entity_poly.entity_id
_entity_poly.type
_entity_poly.pdbx_seq_one_letter_code
_entity_poly.pdbx_strand_id
1 'polypeptide(L)'
;MASSLTKTTNVTDFNLPIEKIKDYTKIDLEIFSKSPAWSDEYLSELNLPRRPFDFQIELVQSVIQSGNSIISLRTGAGKTYIAALLIKYYYMKKRKENQNEFLSFFFIPHRSIRDQQVKAIRDVGDLRVIACDDDSYVYEFIHFNHVIVCTPQKFLNSLIEKTIHLNHIDLIIFDECHNCIGNHPYSKIMEQYFIYHQSGYKPKIIGLTASCGTKLTNPAAIIEELRDEKKRKYNALHKLYELSATLNCNDVVSVNRAENLDELNKKIPKPTEDKILDFFSEPFGQYRKQLEEKFRDIL
;
A
#
# COMPACT_ATOMS: atom_id res chain seq x y z
N MET A 1 -29.50 0.19 40.04
CA MET A 1 -29.89 1.49 39.43
C MET A 1 -28.63 2.02 38.74
N ALA A 2 -28.25 1.61 37.53
CA ALA A 2 -28.89 1.79 36.23
C ALA A 2 -29.26 3.26 35.93
N SER A 3 -28.32 4.00 35.35
CA SER A 3 -28.55 5.18 34.49
C SER A 3 -27.32 5.36 33.59
N SER A 4 -27.27 4.69 32.43
CA SER A 4 -27.62 5.27 31.12
C SER A 4 -26.71 6.44 30.71
N LEU A 5 -25.59 6.11 30.07
CA LEU A 5 -24.94 6.98 29.09
C LEU A 5 -24.61 6.09 27.88
N THR A 6 -25.66 5.71 27.15
CA THR A 6 -25.59 5.28 25.76
C THR A 6 -25.04 6.43 24.93
N LYS A 7 -23.71 6.50 24.78
CA LYS A 7 -23.10 7.24 23.69
C LYS A 7 -23.27 6.40 22.44
N THR A 8 -24.29 6.76 21.66
CA THR A 8 -24.48 6.41 20.27
C THR A 8 -23.23 6.81 19.47
N THR A 9 -22.30 5.87 19.31
CA THR A 9 -21.42 5.87 18.15
C THR A 9 -22.30 5.62 16.94
N ASN A 10 -22.37 6.60 16.04
CA ASN A 10 -23.10 6.47 14.78
C ASN A 10 -22.38 5.43 13.91
N VAL A 11 -22.78 4.18 14.10
CA VAL A 11 -22.58 3.04 13.21
C VAL A 11 -23.51 3.25 12.01
N THR A 12 -23.22 4.24 11.18
CA THR A 12 -24.00 4.53 9.97
C THR A 12 -23.05 4.70 8.80
N ASP A 13 -22.60 3.57 8.25
CA ASP A 13 -22.30 3.37 6.82
C ASP A 13 -21.99 1.88 6.54
N PHE A 14 -22.76 0.97 7.15
CA PHE A 14 -22.61 -0.47 6.91
C PHE A 14 -23.29 -0.98 5.62
N ASN A 15 -23.94 -0.12 4.84
CA ASN A 15 -24.87 -0.58 3.81
C ASN A 15 -24.39 -0.31 2.39
N LEU A 16 -23.49 -1.16 1.89
CA LEU A 16 -23.78 -1.76 0.59
C LEU A 16 -24.78 -2.89 0.89
N PRO A 17 -26.07 -2.76 0.52
CA PRO A 17 -27.01 -3.86 0.65
C PRO A 17 -26.42 -5.09 -0.02
N ILE A 18 -26.56 -6.27 0.59
CA ILE A 18 -26.11 -7.55 0.01
C ILE A 18 -26.63 -7.71 -1.43
N GLU A 19 -27.80 -7.14 -1.72
CA GLU A 19 -28.49 -7.11 -3.01
C GLU A 19 -27.79 -6.28 -4.10
N LYS A 20 -26.80 -5.43 -3.77
CA LYS A 20 -26.01 -4.67 -4.76
C LYS A 20 -24.70 -5.35 -5.16
N ILE A 21 -24.35 -6.49 -4.57
CA ILE A 21 -23.15 -7.24 -4.98
C ILE A 21 -23.43 -7.89 -6.33
N LYS A 22 -22.79 -7.39 -7.39
CA LYS A 22 -22.87 -8.01 -8.72
C LYS A 22 -22.51 -9.50 -8.67
N ASP A 23 -23.24 -10.31 -9.43
CA ASP A 23 -22.88 -11.69 -9.68
C ASP A 23 -21.64 -11.73 -10.60
N TYR A 24 -20.49 -11.99 -9.97
CA TYR A 24 -19.19 -12.03 -10.64
C TYR A 24 -18.87 -13.38 -11.29
N THR A 25 -19.74 -14.38 -11.18
CA THR A 25 -19.50 -15.73 -11.74
C THR A 25 -19.33 -15.71 -13.26
N LYS A 26 -19.96 -14.73 -13.93
CA LYS A 26 -19.93 -14.56 -15.38
C LYS A 26 -18.79 -13.69 -15.89
N ILE A 27 -18.09 -12.95 -15.02
CA ILE A 27 -17.00 -12.08 -15.48
C ILE A 27 -15.78 -12.93 -15.85
N ASP A 28 -15.22 -12.62 -17.02
CA ASP A 28 -13.96 -13.21 -17.46
C ASP A 28 -12.78 -12.58 -16.67
N LEU A 29 -12.08 -13.43 -15.92
CA LEU A 29 -10.90 -13.04 -15.16
C LEU A 29 -9.62 -13.12 -16.01
N GLU A 30 -9.65 -13.80 -17.15
CA GLU A 30 -8.49 -13.86 -18.06
C GLU A 30 -8.19 -12.48 -18.68
N ILE A 31 -9.18 -11.59 -18.76
CA ILE A 31 -8.97 -10.22 -19.23
C ILE A 31 -8.04 -9.44 -18.28
N PHE A 32 -8.08 -9.72 -16.97
CA PHE A 32 -7.11 -9.15 -16.03
C PHE A 32 -5.67 -9.61 -16.26
N SER A 33 -5.45 -10.73 -16.96
CA SER A 33 -4.13 -11.31 -17.20
C SER A 33 -3.65 -11.22 -18.66
N LYS A 34 -4.49 -10.74 -19.60
CA LYS A 34 -4.18 -10.60 -21.04
C LYS A 34 -4.19 -9.13 -21.50
N SER A 35 -3.22 -8.74 -22.33
CA SER A 35 -3.10 -7.39 -22.91
C SER A 35 -3.08 -7.39 -24.45
N PRO A 36 -3.56 -6.32 -25.12
CA PRO A 36 -4.41 -5.23 -24.63
C PRO A 36 -5.89 -5.64 -24.79
N ALA A 37 -6.52 -6.09 -23.69
CA ALA A 37 -7.84 -6.73 -23.77
C ALA A 37 -8.95 -6.02 -22.99
N TRP A 38 -8.66 -4.92 -22.28
CA TRP A 38 -9.67 -4.21 -21.49
C TRP A 38 -10.53 -3.35 -22.42
N SER A 39 -11.54 -3.98 -23.02
CA SER A 39 -12.52 -3.31 -23.87
C SER A 39 -13.42 -2.38 -23.04
N ASP A 40 -14.09 -1.43 -23.70
CA ASP A 40 -15.00 -0.51 -23.01
C ASP A 40 -16.22 -1.26 -22.45
N GLU A 41 -16.63 -2.36 -23.08
CA GLU A 41 -17.65 -3.28 -22.55
C GLU A 41 -17.18 -3.90 -21.23
N TYR A 42 -15.95 -4.41 -21.18
CA TYR A 42 -15.40 -5.01 -19.96
C TYR A 42 -15.28 -3.99 -18.81
N LEU A 43 -14.81 -2.78 -19.11
CA LEU A 43 -14.73 -1.69 -18.14
C LEU A 43 -16.11 -1.34 -17.56
N SER A 44 -17.13 -1.38 -18.41
CA SER A 44 -18.53 -1.13 -18.02
C SER A 44 -19.06 -2.26 -17.12
N GLU A 45 -18.72 -3.53 -17.43
CA GLU A 45 -19.07 -4.67 -16.58
C GLU A 45 -18.43 -4.57 -15.19
N LEU A 46 -17.18 -4.11 -15.11
CA LEU A 46 -16.48 -3.87 -13.86
C LEU A 46 -17.04 -2.68 -13.05
N ASN A 47 -17.93 -1.85 -13.62
CA ASN A 47 -18.50 -0.68 -12.95
C ASN A 47 -17.42 0.23 -12.34
N LEU A 48 -16.34 0.47 -13.09
CA LEU A 48 -15.25 1.32 -12.62
C LEU A 48 -15.61 2.80 -12.77
N PRO A 49 -15.16 3.67 -11.85
CA PRO A 49 -15.49 5.10 -11.88
C PRO A 49 -14.76 5.83 -13.02
N ARG A 50 -13.70 5.24 -13.54
CA ARG A 50 -12.92 5.70 -14.69
C ARG A 50 -12.16 4.53 -15.31
N ARG A 51 -11.76 4.68 -16.58
CA ARG A 51 -10.81 3.77 -17.23
C ARG A 51 -9.42 3.89 -16.58
N PRO A 52 -8.77 2.77 -16.19
CA PRO A 52 -7.36 2.77 -15.82
C PRO A 52 -6.48 3.15 -17.02
N PHE A 53 -5.35 3.81 -16.77
CA PHE A 53 -4.34 4.04 -17.80
C PHE A 53 -3.69 2.73 -18.24
N ASP A 54 -3.14 2.66 -19.43
CA ASP A 54 -2.58 1.42 -19.98
C ASP A 54 -1.37 0.96 -19.15
N PHE A 55 -0.57 1.90 -18.63
CA PHE A 55 0.48 1.57 -17.66
C PHE A 55 -0.06 1.01 -16.33
N GLN A 56 -1.27 1.38 -15.91
CA GLN A 56 -1.89 0.83 -14.70
C GLN A 56 -2.38 -0.61 -14.96
N ILE A 57 -2.93 -0.85 -16.15
CA ILE A 57 -3.37 -2.18 -16.60
C ILE A 57 -2.17 -3.14 -16.67
N GLU A 58 -1.05 -2.70 -17.25
CA GLU A 58 0.20 -3.47 -17.29
C GLU A 58 0.64 -3.92 -15.89
N LEU A 59 0.66 -3.01 -14.92
CA LEU A 59 1.08 -3.33 -13.56
C LEU A 59 0.12 -4.32 -12.87
N VAL A 60 -1.19 -4.17 -13.08
CA VAL A 60 -2.20 -5.11 -12.56
C VAL A 60 -1.96 -6.51 -13.14
N GLN A 61 -1.74 -6.61 -14.45
CA GLN A 61 -1.47 -7.88 -15.13
C GLN A 61 -0.21 -8.55 -14.59
N SER A 62 0.89 -7.80 -14.51
CA SER A 62 2.16 -8.32 -14.02
C SER A 62 2.03 -8.87 -12.60
N VAL A 63 1.38 -8.15 -11.68
CA VAL A 63 1.17 -8.63 -10.30
C VAL A 63 0.32 -9.89 -10.25
N ILE A 64 -0.71 -10.00 -11.09
CA ILE A 64 -1.56 -11.20 -11.16
C ILE A 64 -0.75 -12.43 -11.60
N GLN A 65 0.22 -12.24 -12.51
CA GLN A 65 1.08 -13.30 -13.03
C GLN A 65 2.20 -13.68 -12.04
N SER A 66 2.83 -12.71 -11.39
CA SER A 66 3.96 -12.92 -10.48
C SER A 66 3.55 -13.31 -9.05
N GLY A 67 2.32 -12.99 -8.63
CA GLY A 67 1.82 -13.27 -7.29
C GLY A 67 2.28 -12.22 -6.28
N ASN A 68 2.99 -12.63 -5.23
CA ASN A 68 3.47 -11.66 -4.23
C ASN A 68 4.47 -10.70 -4.87
N SER A 69 4.21 -9.39 -4.83
CA SER A 69 4.98 -8.43 -5.62
C SER A 69 5.06 -7.04 -5.01
N ILE A 70 6.13 -6.32 -5.34
CA ILE A 70 6.29 -4.91 -5.02
C ILE A 70 6.01 -4.10 -6.28
N ILE A 71 5.00 -3.23 -6.25
CA ILE A 71 4.75 -2.26 -7.30
C ILE A 71 5.60 -1.01 -7.03
N SER A 72 6.57 -0.76 -7.90
CA SER A 72 7.41 0.43 -7.88
C SER A 72 6.90 1.43 -8.90
N LEU A 73 6.25 2.49 -8.43
CA LEU A 73 5.63 3.49 -9.30
C LEU A 73 5.62 4.88 -8.65
N ARG A 74 6.05 5.91 -9.40
CA ARG A 74 6.20 7.30 -8.89
C ARG A 74 4.95 7.83 -8.20
N THR A 75 5.11 8.77 -7.27
CA THR A 75 4.01 9.44 -6.58
C THR A 75 3.08 10.14 -7.58
N GLY A 76 1.78 10.15 -7.30
CA GLY A 76 0.75 10.67 -8.21
C GLY A 76 0.27 9.68 -9.28
N ALA A 77 0.94 8.54 -9.46
CA ALA A 77 0.59 7.56 -10.50
C ALA A 77 -0.57 6.61 -10.21
N GLY A 78 -1.26 6.83 -9.09
CA GLY A 78 -2.44 6.05 -8.74
C GLY A 78 -2.12 4.64 -8.22
N LYS A 79 -1.04 4.47 -7.44
CA LYS A 79 -0.72 3.20 -6.75
C LYS A 79 -1.91 2.65 -5.96
N THR A 80 -2.63 3.51 -5.24
CA THR A 80 -3.88 3.15 -4.55
C THR A 80 -4.92 2.58 -5.50
N TYR A 81 -5.10 3.20 -6.67
CA TYR A 81 -6.09 2.74 -7.64
C TYR A 81 -5.71 1.38 -8.22
N ILE A 82 -4.42 1.15 -8.50
CA ILE A 82 -3.90 -0.18 -8.88
C ILE A 82 -4.20 -1.21 -7.78
N ALA A 83 -3.94 -0.86 -6.51
CA ALA A 83 -4.27 -1.72 -5.38
C ALA A 83 -5.77 -2.00 -5.26
N ALA A 84 -6.63 -1.01 -5.46
CA ALA A 84 -8.08 -1.19 -5.47
C ALA A 84 -8.53 -2.16 -6.59
N LEU A 85 -7.95 -2.06 -7.79
CA LEU A 85 -8.20 -3.00 -8.88
C LEU A 85 -7.74 -4.42 -8.54
N LEU A 86 -6.60 -4.57 -7.86
CA LEU A 86 -6.08 -5.88 -7.42
C LEU A 86 -6.95 -6.49 -6.32
N ILE A 87 -7.42 -5.70 -5.35
CA ILE A 87 -8.41 -6.14 -4.36
C ILE A 87 -9.66 -6.66 -5.07
N LYS A 88 -10.21 -5.87 -6.01
CA LYS A 88 -11.39 -6.25 -6.77
C LYS A 88 -11.18 -7.55 -7.56
N TYR A 89 -10.04 -7.71 -8.23
CA TYR A 89 -9.68 -8.95 -8.92
C TYR A 89 -9.70 -10.16 -7.98
N TYR A 90 -9.02 -10.09 -6.84
CA TYR A 90 -8.94 -11.22 -5.91
C TYR A 90 -10.28 -11.52 -5.23
N TYR A 91 -11.09 -10.49 -4.95
CA TYR A 91 -12.47 -10.64 -4.50
C TYR A 91 -13.31 -11.41 -5.53
N MET A 92 -13.27 -11.00 -6.80
CA MET A 92 -14.00 -11.65 -7.88
C MET A 92 -13.51 -13.09 -8.12
N LYS A 93 -12.20 -13.32 -8.04
CA LYS A 93 -11.59 -14.65 -8.14
C LYS A 93 -12.15 -15.60 -7.08
N LYS A 94 -12.18 -15.17 -5.82
CA LYS A 94 -12.76 -15.95 -4.72
C LYS A 94 -14.23 -16.29 -4.94
N ARG A 95 -15.02 -15.31 -5.37
CA ARG A 95 -16.45 -15.50 -5.69
C ARG A 95 -16.65 -16.53 -6.81
N LYS A 96 -15.81 -16.50 -7.85
CA LYS A 96 -15.84 -17.48 -8.96
C LYS A 96 -15.46 -18.88 -8.51
N GLU A 97 -14.59 -19.00 -7.51
CA GLU A 97 -14.21 -20.27 -6.86
C GLU A 97 -15.27 -20.77 -5.85
N ASN A 98 -16.46 -20.15 -5.80
CA ASN A 98 -17.55 -20.40 -4.83
C ASN A 98 -17.13 -20.21 -3.37
N GLN A 99 -16.10 -19.39 -3.12
CA GLN A 99 -15.66 -19.00 -1.79
C GLN A 99 -16.28 -17.64 -1.46
N ASN A 100 -17.24 -17.65 -0.54
CA ASN A 100 -18.03 -16.45 -0.19
C ASN A 100 -17.31 -15.48 0.74
N GLU A 101 -16.27 -15.95 1.42
CA GLU A 101 -15.49 -15.16 2.36
C GLU A 101 -14.24 -14.64 1.66
N PHE A 102 -14.13 -13.32 1.62
CA PHE A 102 -12.95 -12.60 1.19
C PHE A 102 -12.65 -11.49 2.19
N LEU A 103 -11.41 -11.46 2.69
CA LEU A 103 -10.93 -10.45 3.61
C LEU A 103 -9.57 -9.94 3.15
N SER A 104 -9.50 -8.63 2.94
CA SER A 104 -8.25 -7.93 2.64
C SER A 104 -7.95 -6.85 3.68
N PHE A 105 -6.66 -6.68 3.97
CA PHE A 105 -6.15 -5.56 4.74
C PHE A 105 -5.37 -4.61 3.84
N PHE A 106 -5.67 -3.31 3.94
CA PHE A 106 -4.89 -2.25 3.32
C PHE A 106 -4.24 -1.42 4.42
N PHE A 107 -2.92 -1.51 4.55
CA PHE A 107 -2.20 -0.75 5.54
C PHE A 107 -1.89 0.66 5.06
N ILE A 108 -2.16 1.64 5.93
CA ILE A 108 -1.79 3.04 5.70
C ILE A 108 -0.65 3.45 6.64
N PRO A 109 0.35 4.21 6.16
CA PRO A 109 1.42 4.73 7.01
C PRO A 109 0.92 5.77 8.02
N HIS A 110 -0.06 6.60 7.64
CA HIS A 110 -0.57 7.69 8.47
C HIS A 110 -2.08 7.89 8.31
N ARG A 111 -2.72 8.40 9.36
CA ARG A 111 -4.18 8.61 9.42
C ARG A 111 -4.70 9.66 8.44
N SER A 112 -3.89 10.66 8.13
CA SER A 112 -4.32 11.81 7.30
C SER A 112 -4.76 11.41 5.89
N ILE A 113 -4.30 10.27 5.39
CA ILE A 113 -4.66 9.74 4.06
C ILE A 113 -5.75 8.67 4.13
N ARG A 114 -6.22 8.27 5.32
CA ARG A 114 -7.15 7.15 5.53
C ARG A 114 -8.42 7.27 4.67
N ASP A 115 -9.10 8.40 4.77
CA ASP A 115 -10.41 8.58 4.12
C ASP A 115 -10.26 8.60 2.59
N GLN A 116 -9.14 9.13 2.10
CA GLN A 116 -8.79 9.08 0.68
C GLN A 116 -8.57 7.63 0.20
N GLN A 117 -7.85 6.81 0.99
CA GLN A 117 -7.60 5.41 0.65
C GLN A 117 -8.90 4.58 0.69
N VAL A 118 -9.72 4.76 1.73
CA VAL A 118 -11.04 4.12 1.86
C VAL A 118 -11.91 4.45 0.66
N LYS A 119 -12.01 5.74 0.31
CA LYS A 119 -12.80 6.19 -0.84
C LYS A 119 -12.29 5.56 -2.13
N ALA A 120 -10.98 5.60 -2.40
CA ALA A 120 -10.41 5.06 -3.63
C ALA A 120 -10.67 3.55 -3.80
N ILE A 121 -10.68 2.78 -2.71
CA ILE A 121 -11.02 1.35 -2.73
C ILE A 121 -12.53 1.13 -2.85
N ARG A 122 -13.35 1.96 -2.20
CA ARG A 122 -14.81 1.85 -2.29
C ARG A 122 -15.32 2.23 -3.69
N ASP A 123 -14.68 3.20 -4.33
CA ASP A 123 -15.08 3.72 -5.64
C ASP A 123 -14.90 2.71 -6.78
N VAL A 124 -14.05 1.68 -6.63
CA VAL A 124 -14.01 0.56 -7.62
C VAL A 124 -15.22 -0.37 -7.51
N GLY A 125 -16.14 -0.14 -6.57
CA GLY A 125 -17.45 -0.76 -6.47
C GLY A 125 -17.47 -2.15 -5.84
N ASP A 126 -18.65 -2.54 -5.34
CA ASP A 126 -19.02 -3.88 -4.85
C ASP A 126 -18.16 -4.45 -3.69
N LEU A 127 -17.45 -3.57 -2.98
CA LEU A 127 -16.65 -3.90 -1.81
C LEU A 127 -17.19 -3.21 -0.56
N ARG A 128 -17.40 -3.96 0.53
CA ARG A 128 -17.62 -3.40 1.85
C ARG A 128 -16.26 -3.01 2.43
N VAL A 129 -15.99 -1.71 2.47
CA VAL A 129 -14.71 -1.14 2.89
C VAL A 129 -14.91 -0.31 4.15
N ILE A 130 -14.14 -0.58 5.19
CA ILE A 130 -14.17 0.17 6.45
C ILE A 130 -12.77 0.60 6.85
N ALA A 131 -12.69 1.74 7.55
CA ALA A 131 -11.48 2.19 8.22
C ALA A 131 -11.56 1.79 9.69
N CYS A 132 -10.51 1.16 10.23
CA CYS A 132 -10.43 0.84 11.64
C CYS A 132 -9.85 2.02 12.41
N ASP A 133 -10.73 2.73 13.13
CA ASP A 133 -10.38 3.90 13.95
C ASP A 133 -9.67 3.50 15.24
N ASP A 134 -9.14 4.49 15.99
CA ASP A 134 -8.35 4.23 17.20
C ASP A 134 -9.10 3.50 18.29
N ASP A 135 -10.32 3.92 18.54
CA ASP A 135 -11.15 3.43 19.63
C ASP A 135 -11.86 2.11 19.27
N SER A 136 -11.62 1.57 18.08
CA SER A 136 -12.22 0.32 17.60
C SER A 136 -11.20 -0.81 17.54
N TYR A 137 -11.69 -2.04 17.65
CA TYR A 137 -10.84 -3.22 17.49
C TYR A 137 -10.99 -3.82 16.08
N VAL A 138 -9.90 -4.33 15.52
CA VAL A 138 -9.91 -4.89 14.15
C VAL A 138 -10.92 -6.04 14.02
N TYR A 139 -11.04 -6.90 15.05
CA TYR A 139 -11.91 -8.07 15.05
C TYR A 139 -13.41 -7.71 14.93
N GLU A 140 -13.81 -6.48 15.28
CA GLU A 140 -15.20 -6.02 15.16
C GLU A 140 -15.66 -5.95 13.70
N PHE A 141 -14.71 -5.87 12.76
CA PHE A 141 -14.97 -5.60 11.36
C PHE A 141 -14.78 -6.79 10.42
N ILE A 142 -14.07 -7.85 10.85
CA ILE A 142 -13.59 -8.95 9.98
C ILE A 142 -14.72 -9.76 9.34
N HIS A 143 -15.86 -9.91 10.01
CA HIS A 143 -16.99 -10.70 9.52
C HIS A 143 -17.94 -9.91 8.60
N PHE A 144 -17.84 -8.58 8.62
CA PHE A 144 -18.81 -7.70 7.94
C PHE A 144 -18.21 -6.95 6.76
N ASN A 145 -16.89 -6.98 6.56
CA ASN A 145 -16.21 -6.19 5.54
C ASN A 145 -15.33 -7.04 4.64
N HIS A 146 -15.25 -6.66 3.37
CA HIS A 146 -14.32 -7.26 2.42
C HIS A 146 -12.92 -6.65 2.56
N VAL A 147 -12.84 -5.38 2.94
CA VAL A 147 -11.58 -4.66 3.08
C VAL A 147 -11.57 -3.85 4.37
N ILE A 148 -10.50 -4.02 5.15
CA ILE A 148 -10.23 -3.22 6.35
C ILE A 148 -8.99 -2.36 6.09
N VAL A 149 -9.17 -1.05 6.16
CA VAL A 149 -8.08 -0.07 6.11
C VAL A 149 -7.65 0.25 7.53
N CYS A 150 -6.40 0.00 7.89
CA CYS A 150 -5.91 0.25 9.25
C CYS A 150 -4.41 0.59 9.28
N THR A 151 -3.94 1.07 10.43
CA THR A 151 -2.49 1.22 10.65
C THR A 151 -1.88 -0.16 10.94
N PRO A 152 -0.61 -0.39 10.57
CA PRO A 152 0.01 -1.69 10.81
C PRO A 152 0.14 -2.04 12.29
N GLN A 153 0.30 -1.04 13.18
CA GLN A 153 0.38 -1.30 14.60
C GLN A 153 -0.92 -1.91 15.15
N LYS A 154 -2.09 -1.45 14.68
CA LYS A 154 -3.37 -2.04 15.11
C LYS A 154 -3.49 -3.50 14.67
N PHE A 155 -3.14 -3.79 13.42
CA PHE A 155 -3.13 -5.16 12.90
C PHE A 155 -2.14 -6.06 13.66
N LEU A 156 -0.93 -5.56 13.91
CA LEU A 156 0.10 -6.28 14.67
C LEU A 156 -0.36 -6.61 16.09
N ASN A 157 -0.99 -5.65 16.78
CA ASN A 157 -1.56 -5.89 18.10
C ASN A 157 -2.61 -7.01 18.05
N SER A 158 -3.51 -6.99 17.07
CA SER A 158 -4.52 -8.04 16.89
C SER A 158 -3.93 -9.42 16.58
N LEU A 159 -2.81 -9.49 15.85
CA LEU A 159 -2.06 -10.74 15.67
C LEU A 159 -1.45 -11.25 16.98
N ILE A 160 -0.82 -10.37 17.75
CA ILE A 160 -0.18 -10.72 19.05
C ILE A 160 -1.23 -11.20 20.05
N GLU A 161 -2.37 -10.51 20.11
CA GLU A 161 -3.53 -10.84 20.95
C GLU A 161 -4.31 -12.05 20.42
N LYS A 162 -3.97 -12.57 19.23
CA LYS A 162 -4.63 -13.69 18.57
C LYS A 162 -6.13 -13.46 18.32
N THR A 163 -6.54 -12.21 18.16
CA THR A 163 -7.92 -11.85 17.79
C THR A 163 -8.15 -11.94 16.28
N ILE A 164 -7.07 -11.98 15.50
CA ILE A 164 -7.08 -12.29 14.07
C ILE A 164 -6.02 -13.35 13.75
N HIS A 165 -6.28 -14.14 12.71
CA HIS A 165 -5.34 -15.15 12.21
C HIS A 165 -5.06 -14.94 10.72
N LEU A 166 -3.80 -15.12 10.32
CA LEU A 166 -3.37 -14.88 8.93
C LEU A 166 -4.05 -15.81 7.92
N ASN A 167 -4.47 -17.01 8.33
CA ASN A 167 -5.18 -17.97 7.46
C ASN A 167 -6.60 -17.52 7.06
N HIS A 168 -7.18 -16.53 7.73
CA HIS A 168 -8.48 -15.96 7.37
C HIS A 168 -8.36 -14.75 6.44
N ILE A 169 -7.13 -14.39 6.03
CA ILE A 169 -6.86 -13.19 5.24
C ILE A 169 -6.38 -13.63 3.86
N ASP A 170 -7.01 -13.09 2.83
CA ASP A 170 -6.70 -13.44 1.44
C ASP A 170 -5.62 -12.54 0.83
N LEU A 171 -5.61 -11.27 1.23
CA LEU A 171 -4.74 -10.25 0.64
C LEU A 171 -4.34 -9.18 1.65
N ILE A 172 -3.05 -8.89 1.74
CA ILE A 172 -2.51 -7.77 2.51
C ILE A 172 -1.75 -6.83 1.57
N ILE A 173 -2.12 -5.55 1.61
CA ILE A 173 -1.47 -4.48 0.85
C ILE A 173 -0.71 -3.57 1.81
N PHE A 174 0.59 -3.43 1.57
CA PHE A 174 1.48 -2.54 2.31
C PHE A 174 1.68 -1.24 1.53
N ASP A 175 1.00 -0.16 1.93
CA ASP A 175 1.31 1.17 1.39
C ASP A 175 2.60 1.72 1.98
N GLU A 176 3.41 2.41 1.17
CA GLU A 176 4.79 2.78 1.49
C GLU A 176 5.60 1.60 2.04
N CYS A 177 5.57 0.49 1.31
CA CYS A 177 6.13 -0.79 1.73
C CYS A 177 7.63 -0.74 2.00
N HIS A 178 8.35 0.26 1.50
CA HIS A 178 9.77 0.49 1.80
C HIS A 178 10.07 0.69 3.31
N ASN A 179 9.03 0.85 4.15
CA ASN A 179 9.13 0.84 5.60
C ASN A 179 9.16 -0.59 6.20
N CYS A 180 8.98 -1.65 5.43
CA CYS A 180 8.98 -3.05 5.88
C CYS A 180 10.41 -3.59 6.06
N ILE A 181 11.22 -2.88 6.83
CA ILE A 181 12.59 -3.23 7.18
C ILE A 181 12.90 -2.75 8.61
N GLY A 182 13.89 -3.34 9.25
CA GLY A 182 14.25 -3.01 10.63
C GLY A 182 13.12 -3.27 11.62
N ASN A 183 12.93 -2.37 12.60
CA ASN A 183 11.96 -2.57 13.69
C ASN A 183 10.56 -1.98 13.42
N HIS A 184 10.21 -1.73 12.15
CA HIS A 184 8.90 -1.17 11.81
C HIS A 184 7.78 -2.21 12.00
N PRO A 185 6.55 -1.80 12.37
CA PRO A 185 5.42 -2.74 12.52
C PRO A 185 5.16 -3.62 11.29
N TYR A 186 5.41 -3.12 10.08
CA TYR A 186 5.38 -3.94 8.86
C TYR A 186 6.31 -5.14 8.90
N SER A 187 7.56 -4.95 9.35
CA SER A 187 8.54 -6.05 9.44
C SER A 187 8.09 -7.07 10.48
N LYS A 188 7.56 -6.60 11.63
CA LYS A 188 7.00 -7.46 12.68
C LYS A 188 5.78 -8.28 12.23
N ILE A 189 4.92 -7.71 11.40
CA ILE A 189 3.83 -8.45 10.77
C ILE A 189 4.38 -9.57 9.88
N MET A 190 5.42 -9.28 9.09
CA MET A 190 6.04 -10.28 8.22
C MET A 190 6.79 -11.36 9.01
N GLU A 191 7.42 -11.03 10.16
CA GLU A 191 7.97 -12.02 11.08
C GLU A 191 6.88 -13.04 11.51
N GLN A 192 5.67 -12.56 11.88
CA GLN A 192 4.53 -13.44 12.19
C GLN A 192 4.09 -14.26 10.97
N TYR A 193 4.10 -13.65 9.78
CA TYR A 193 3.79 -14.35 8.52
C TYR A 193 4.74 -15.52 8.22
N PHE A 194 6.03 -15.38 8.51
CA PHE A 194 7.01 -16.45 8.31
C PHE A 194 6.93 -17.54 9.40
N ILE A 195 6.78 -17.15 10.66
CA ILE A 195 6.59 -18.07 11.80
C ILE A 195 5.31 -18.89 11.65
N TYR A 196 4.30 -18.35 10.98
CA TYR A 196 3.07 -19.07 10.71
C TYR A 196 3.33 -20.26 9.77
N HIS A 197 3.35 -21.47 10.36
CA HIS A 197 3.71 -22.74 9.72
C HIS A 197 2.52 -23.63 9.33
N GLN A 198 1.26 -23.22 9.55
CA GLN A 198 0.12 -24.09 9.20
C GLN A 198 -0.02 -24.26 7.67
N SER A 199 -0.28 -25.51 7.28
CA SER A 199 -0.12 -26.11 5.94
C SER A 199 -1.17 -25.75 4.89
N GLY A 200 -1.97 -24.70 5.07
CA GLY A 200 -3.15 -24.49 4.22
C GLY A 200 -3.10 -23.24 3.34
N TYR A 201 -2.87 -22.08 3.95
CA TYR A 201 -3.17 -20.80 3.31
C TYR A 201 -2.38 -19.66 3.94
N LYS A 202 -1.75 -18.84 3.09
CA LYS A 202 -1.10 -17.58 3.48
C LYS A 202 -1.70 -16.45 2.65
N PRO A 203 -1.88 -15.26 3.24
CA PRO A 203 -2.37 -14.11 2.50
C PRO A 203 -1.40 -13.77 1.37
N LYS A 204 -1.94 -13.34 0.23
CA LYS A 204 -1.14 -12.71 -0.80
C LYS A 204 -0.60 -11.38 -0.29
N ILE A 205 0.63 -11.05 -0.67
CA ILE A 205 1.32 -9.83 -0.22
C ILE A 205 1.60 -8.93 -1.41
N ILE A 206 1.13 -7.70 -1.35
CA ILE A 206 1.42 -6.66 -2.35
C ILE A 206 2.01 -5.45 -1.65
N GLY A 207 3.22 -5.06 -2.04
CA GLY A 207 3.86 -3.84 -1.59
C GLY A 207 3.66 -2.70 -2.58
N LEU A 208 3.34 -1.50 -2.11
CA LEU A 208 3.28 -0.29 -2.93
C LEU A 208 4.40 0.66 -2.49
N THR A 209 5.19 1.16 -3.42
CA THR A 209 6.16 2.21 -3.09
C THR A 209 6.46 3.13 -4.28
N ALA A 210 6.76 4.39 -3.98
CA ALA A 210 7.30 5.32 -4.98
C ALA A 210 8.79 5.12 -5.23
N SER A 211 9.51 4.67 -4.21
CA SER A 211 10.95 4.44 -4.27
C SER A 211 11.39 3.44 -3.18
N CYS A 212 12.45 2.70 -3.46
CA CYS A 212 13.14 1.89 -2.45
C CYS A 212 14.40 2.62 -1.96
N GLY A 213 14.28 3.94 -1.77
CA GLY A 213 15.40 4.80 -1.39
C GLY A 213 15.89 4.56 0.04
N THR A 214 17.16 4.83 0.28
CA THR A 214 17.76 4.89 1.62
C THR A 214 17.14 6.07 2.39
N LYS A 215 16.64 5.82 3.61
CA LYS A 215 16.29 6.89 4.55
C LYS A 215 17.58 7.33 5.22
N LEU A 216 18.47 7.94 4.45
CA LEU A 216 19.62 8.61 5.04
C LEU A 216 19.12 9.86 5.75
N THR A 217 19.30 9.90 7.06
CA THR A 217 18.97 11.07 7.90
C THR A 217 20.19 11.97 8.11
N ASN A 218 21.40 11.45 7.88
CA ASN A 218 22.64 12.20 7.99
C ASN A 218 22.95 12.93 6.67
N PRO A 219 22.98 14.28 6.65
CA PRO A 219 23.28 15.06 5.45
C PRO A 219 24.60 14.68 4.77
N ALA A 220 25.65 14.35 5.54
CA ALA A 220 26.94 13.97 4.97
C ALA A 220 26.85 12.65 4.21
N ALA A 221 26.14 11.67 4.76
CA ALA A 221 25.89 10.40 4.10
C ALA A 221 25.04 10.58 2.83
N ILE A 222 24.03 11.47 2.87
CA ILE A 222 23.22 11.81 1.70
C ILE A 222 24.11 12.35 0.58
N ILE A 223 24.94 13.35 0.90
CA ILE A 223 25.84 13.97 -0.07
C ILE A 223 26.83 12.95 -0.65
N GLU A 224 27.38 12.08 0.19
CA GLU A 224 28.29 11.01 -0.25
C GLU A 224 27.59 10.03 -1.20
N GLU A 225 26.39 9.57 -0.85
CA GLU A 225 25.61 8.66 -1.71
C GLU A 225 25.16 9.34 -3.01
N LEU A 226 24.83 10.64 -2.98
CA LEU A 226 24.48 11.39 -4.18
C LEU A 226 25.67 11.60 -5.13
N ARG A 227 26.89 11.72 -4.58
CA ARG A 227 28.13 11.90 -5.37
C ARG A 227 28.60 10.60 -6.03
N ASP A 228 28.34 9.45 -5.42
CA ASP A 228 28.73 8.14 -5.96
C ASP A 228 27.53 7.39 -6.53
N GLU A 229 27.32 7.53 -7.84
CA GLU A 229 26.24 6.87 -8.56
C GLU A 229 26.29 5.34 -8.43
N LYS A 230 27.48 4.73 -8.38
CA LYS A 230 27.65 3.28 -8.27
C LYS A 230 27.23 2.81 -6.89
N LYS A 231 27.67 3.49 -5.82
CA LYS A 231 27.26 3.23 -4.43
C LYS A 231 25.74 3.39 -4.27
N ARG A 232 25.15 4.45 -4.83
CA ARG A 232 23.70 4.68 -4.81
C ARG A 232 22.92 3.56 -5.49
N LYS A 233 23.33 3.13 -6.68
CA LYS A 233 22.68 2.02 -7.40
C LYS A 233 22.80 0.71 -6.61
N TYR A 234 23.97 0.44 -6.04
CA TYR A 234 24.21 -0.74 -5.22
C TYR A 234 23.32 -0.77 -3.97
N ASN A 235 23.27 0.33 -3.22
CA ASN A 235 22.44 0.44 -2.01
C ASN A 235 20.95 0.30 -2.32
N ALA A 236 20.47 0.96 -3.38
CA ALA A 236 19.09 0.85 -3.82
C ALA A 236 18.73 -0.60 -4.18
N LEU A 237 19.63 -1.30 -4.88
CA LEU A 237 19.45 -2.70 -5.26
C LEU A 237 19.46 -3.62 -4.03
N HIS A 238 20.43 -3.45 -3.13
CA HIS A 238 20.50 -4.23 -1.88
C HIS A 238 19.23 -4.08 -1.05
N LYS A 239 18.75 -2.84 -0.90
CA LYS A 239 17.53 -2.53 -0.16
C LYS A 239 16.29 -3.11 -0.81
N LEU A 240 16.24 -3.13 -2.14
CA LEU A 240 15.17 -3.78 -2.88
C LEU A 240 15.17 -5.30 -2.62
N TYR A 241 16.33 -5.96 -2.63
CA TYR A 241 16.44 -7.38 -2.29
C TYR A 241 16.01 -7.67 -0.86
N GLU A 242 16.49 -6.89 0.11
CA GLU A 242 16.10 -7.02 1.51
C GLU A 242 14.58 -6.86 1.69
N LEU A 243 14.00 -5.83 1.04
CA LEU A 243 12.58 -5.57 1.08
C LEU A 243 11.76 -6.70 0.43
N SER A 244 12.16 -7.18 -0.74
CA SER A 244 11.51 -8.30 -1.44
C SER A 244 11.55 -9.56 -0.59
N ALA A 245 12.69 -9.87 0.04
CA ALA A 245 12.82 -11.00 0.95
C ALA A 245 11.91 -10.84 2.17
N THR A 246 11.87 -9.65 2.79
CA THR A 246 11.06 -9.38 3.98
C THR A 246 9.56 -9.47 3.70
N LEU A 247 9.10 -9.00 2.55
CA LEU A 247 7.69 -9.07 2.14
C LEU A 247 7.30 -10.42 1.52
N ASN A 248 8.24 -11.36 1.36
CA ASN A 248 8.03 -12.59 0.59
C ASN A 248 7.50 -12.29 -0.83
N CYS A 249 8.05 -11.26 -1.47
CA CYS A 249 7.73 -10.85 -2.83
C CYS A 249 8.75 -11.44 -3.80
N ASN A 250 8.27 -12.14 -4.82
CA ASN A 250 9.12 -12.78 -5.83
C ASN A 250 9.50 -11.83 -6.96
N ASP A 251 8.78 -10.71 -7.09
CA ASP A 251 8.95 -9.78 -8.19
C ASP A 251 8.78 -8.32 -7.76
N VAL A 252 9.46 -7.44 -8.50
CA VAL A 252 9.36 -5.99 -8.39
C VAL A 252 8.83 -5.49 -9.71
N VAL A 253 7.55 -5.17 -9.73
CA VAL A 253 6.82 -4.82 -10.93
C VAL A 253 6.91 -3.31 -11.16
N SER A 254 7.35 -2.94 -12.37
CA SER A 254 7.40 -1.57 -12.88
C SER A 254 6.88 -1.52 -14.32
N VAL A 255 6.64 -0.32 -14.83
CA VAL A 255 6.20 -0.12 -16.22
C VAL A 255 7.35 -0.44 -17.16
N ASN A 256 7.20 -1.50 -17.95
CA ASN A 256 8.24 -2.07 -18.79
C ASN A 256 8.00 -1.82 -20.29
N ARG A 257 6.73 -1.69 -20.72
CA ARG A 257 6.43 -1.40 -22.13
C ARG A 257 6.69 0.06 -22.47
N ALA A 258 7.35 0.29 -23.60
CA ALA A 258 7.74 1.63 -24.05
C ALA A 258 6.54 2.58 -24.21
N GLU A 259 5.47 2.12 -24.86
CA GLU A 259 4.23 2.89 -25.06
C GLU A 259 3.55 3.31 -23.76
N ASN A 260 3.52 2.42 -22.77
CA ASN A 260 2.96 2.67 -21.45
C ASN A 260 3.86 3.58 -20.62
N LEU A 261 5.18 3.46 -20.77
CA LEU A 261 6.14 4.35 -20.15
C LEU A 261 6.00 5.78 -20.71
N ASP A 262 5.76 5.92 -22.01
CA ASP A 262 5.47 7.20 -22.65
C ASP A 262 4.17 7.80 -22.15
N GLU A 263 3.11 7.00 -22.02
CA GLU A 263 1.85 7.43 -21.40
C GLU A 263 2.07 7.93 -19.97
N LEU A 264 2.78 7.14 -19.15
CA LEU A 264 3.13 7.50 -17.77
C LEU A 264 3.89 8.83 -17.71
N ASN A 265 4.89 9.02 -18.57
CA ASN A 265 5.68 10.25 -18.60
C ASN A 265 4.88 11.47 -19.06
N LYS A 266 3.93 11.31 -20.00
CA LYS A 266 3.02 12.38 -20.44
C LYS A 266 2.03 12.78 -19.36
N LYS A 267 1.44 11.80 -18.66
CA LYS A 267 0.45 12.05 -17.60
C LYS A 267 1.09 12.54 -16.31
N ILE A 268 2.32 12.10 -16.03
CA ILE A 268 3.01 12.30 -14.75
C ILE A 268 4.46 12.67 -15.04
N PRO A 269 4.71 13.90 -15.52
CA PRO A 269 6.04 14.34 -15.87
C PRO A 269 6.96 14.27 -14.64
N LYS A 270 8.20 13.83 -14.87
CA LYS A 270 9.23 13.95 -13.84
C LYS A 270 9.55 15.44 -13.65
N PRO A 271 9.83 15.90 -12.43
CA PRO A 271 10.39 17.23 -12.22
C PRO A 271 11.63 17.40 -13.10
N THR A 272 11.73 18.52 -13.81
CA THR A 272 12.85 18.85 -14.70
C THR A 272 14.04 19.45 -13.96
N GLU A 273 13.86 19.93 -12.74
CA GLU A 273 14.90 20.56 -11.93
C GLU A 273 14.80 20.12 -10.46
N ASP A 274 15.88 19.55 -9.93
CA ASP A 274 16.12 19.49 -8.49
C ASP A 274 16.71 20.84 -8.08
N LYS A 275 15.88 21.82 -7.73
CA LYS A 275 16.38 23.08 -7.15
C LYS A 275 16.86 22.80 -5.73
N ILE A 276 18.15 22.57 -5.59
CA ILE A 276 18.83 22.76 -4.31
C ILE A 276 18.85 24.26 -4.07
N LEU A 277 17.94 24.74 -3.22
CA LEU A 277 18.08 26.08 -2.66
C LEU A 277 19.30 26.03 -1.75
N ASP A 278 20.42 26.55 -2.25
CA ASP A 278 21.57 26.84 -1.42
C ASP A 278 21.16 27.88 -0.38
N PHE A 279 20.84 27.42 0.83
CA PHE A 279 20.70 28.30 2.00
C PHE A 279 22.10 28.78 2.44
N PHE A 280 22.83 29.49 1.56
CA PHE A 280 23.99 30.29 1.96
C PHE A 280 23.51 31.59 2.60
N SER A 281 22.92 31.47 3.79
CA SER A 281 22.82 32.48 4.85
C SER A 281 21.65 32.13 5.78
N GLU A 282 21.75 31.02 6.52
CA GLU A 282 20.86 30.87 7.68
C GLU A 282 21.38 31.75 8.84
N PRO A 283 20.63 32.78 9.27
CA PRO A 283 20.98 33.59 10.43
C PRO A 283 21.14 32.73 11.69
N PHE A 284 20.39 31.61 11.75
CA PHE A 284 20.44 30.64 12.83
C PHE A 284 21.79 29.90 12.93
N GLY A 285 22.44 29.60 11.80
CA GLY A 285 23.76 28.97 11.79
C GLY A 285 24.86 29.87 12.33
N GLN A 286 24.80 31.17 12.01
CA GLN A 286 25.70 32.18 12.58
C GLN A 286 25.41 32.40 14.07
N TYR A 287 24.14 32.47 14.47
CA TYR A 287 23.74 32.60 15.87
C TYR A 287 24.19 31.41 16.72
N ARG A 288 24.07 30.18 16.19
CA ARG A 288 24.55 28.96 16.85
C ARG A 288 26.08 28.96 17.01
N LYS A 289 26.83 29.37 15.99
CA LYS A 289 28.29 29.52 16.09
C LYS A 289 28.70 30.54 17.15
N GLN A 290 28.02 31.68 17.21
CA GLN A 290 28.28 32.72 18.23
C GLN A 290 27.96 32.22 19.65
N LEU A 291 26.91 31.42 19.82
CA LEU A 291 26.61 30.77 21.10
C LEU A 291 27.67 29.73 21.47
N GLU A 292 28.07 28.87 20.54
CA GLU A 292 29.10 27.85 20.76
C GLU A 292 30.47 28.48 21.12
N GLU A 293 30.84 29.62 20.53
CA GLU A 293 32.03 30.40 20.91
C GLU A 293 31.89 30.99 22.32
N LYS A 294 30.76 31.63 22.65
CA LYS A 294 30.52 32.19 23.99
C LYS A 294 30.54 31.15 25.12
N PHE A 295 30.09 29.93 24.85
CA PHE A 295 30.14 28.83 25.83
C PHE A 295 31.54 28.21 25.96
N ARG A 296 32.38 28.34 24.94
CA ARG A 296 33.76 27.83 24.97
C ARG A 296 34.66 28.64 25.91
N ASP A 297 34.34 29.91 26.15
CA ASP A 297 35.06 30.79 27.08
C ASP A 297 34.59 30.66 28.55
N ILE A 298 33.58 29.81 28.81
CA ILE A 298 32.97 29.61 30.15
C ILE A 298 33.38 28.25 30.78
N LEU A 299 34.11 27.39 30.05
CA LEU A 299 34.70 26.14 30.54
C LEU A 299 36.22 26.25 30.62
#